data_AF-A0A1B6G1F3-F1
#
_entry.id   AF-A0A1B6G1F3-F1
#
_cell.length_a   1.000
_cell.length_b   1.000
_cell.length_c   1.000
_cell.angle_alpha   90.00
_cell.angle_beta   90.00
_cell.angle_gamma   90.00
#
_symmetry.space_group_name_H-M   'P 1'
#
loop_
_entity.id
_entity.type
_entity.pdbx_description
1 polymer ?
#
loop_
_entity_poly.entity_id
_entity_poly.type
_entity_poly.pdbx_seq_one_letter_code
_entity_poly.pdbx_strand_id
1 'polypeptide(L)'
;GYVTSGTSGTIMTNGHPRQMKLFNKLSSYIMQEDMIQPNLTVTEAMMVAAHLKLGDELSTEDKEAAVEEILDTLGLSACGNTFTERLSGGQRKRVSVALELVNNP
;
A
#
# COMPACT_ATOMS: atom_id res chain seq x y z
N GLY A 1 9.77 11.28 2.29
CA GLY A 1 9.28 11.42 3.68
C GLY A 1 9.61 12.81 4.19
N TYR A 2 8.82 13.35 5.12
CA TYR A 2 9.04 14.66 5.73
C TYR A 2 10.46 14.73 6.35
N VAL A 3 11.33 15.53 5.73
CA VAL A 3 12.64 15.85 6.28
C VAL A 3 12.43 17.01 7.25
N THR A 4 12.89 16.89 8.49
CA THR A 4 12.90 18.01 9.47
C THR A 4 13.98 19.05 9.17
N SER A 5 14.62 18.97 8.01
CA SER A 5 15.63 19.93 7.57
C SER A 5 14.94 21.26 7.28
N GLY A 6 15.27 22.30 8.06
CA GLY A 6 14.74 23.66 7.86
C GLY A 6 13.47 24.01 8.65
N THR A 7 12.99 23.14 9.54
CA THR A 7 11.84 23.42 10.43
C THR A 7 12.09 22.93 11.87
N SER A 8 11.68 23.70 12.87
CA SER A 8 11.82 23.38 14.30
C SER A 8 10.49 22.97 14.92
N GLY A 9 10.52 22.01 15.86
CA GLY A 9 9.33 21.53 16.56
C GLY A 9 9.47 20.09 17.05
N THR A 10 8.44 19.59 17.73
CA THR A 10 8.34 18.18 18.13
C THR A 10 7.15 17.53 17.43
N ILE A 11 7.31 16.27 17.02
CA ILE A 11 6.23 15.50 16.38
C ILE A 11 5.74 14.48 17.39
N MET A 12 4.45 14.54 17.69
CA MET A 12 3.77 13.63 18.60
C MET A 12 2.79 12.74 17.84
N THR A 13 2.64 11.49 18.28
CA THR A 13 1.70 10.50 17.75
C THR A 13 0.93 9.94 18.93
N ASN A 14 -0.41 10.08 18.93
CA ASN A 14 -1.28 9.66 20.03
C ASN A 14 -0.83 10.18 21.42
N GLY A 15 -0.38 11.44 21.50
CA GLY A 15 0.05 12.06 22.76
C GLY A 15 1.47 11.70 23.23
N HIS A 16 2.22 10.89 22.48
CA HIS A 16 3.60 10.52 22.80
C HIS A 16 4.60 11.02 21.75
N PRO A 17 5.89 11.26 22.10
CA PRO A 17 6.92 11.54 21.11
C PRO A 17 6.96 10.45 20.03
N ARG A 18 7.00 10.86 18.77
CA ARG A 18 6.94 9.95 17.63
C ARG A 18 8.13 8.97 17.64
N GLN A 19 7.84 7.68 17.83
CA GLN A 19 8.82 6.62 17.69
C GLN A 19 8.76 6.02 16.28
N MET A 20 9.83 6.14 15.50
CA MET A 20 9.84 5.72 14.08
C MET A 20 9.39 4.28 13.86
N LYS A 21 9.84 3.33 14.68
CA LYS A 21 9.46 1.91 14.51
C LYS A 21 7.97 1.67 14.68
N LEU A 22 7.35 2.31 15.68
CA LEU A 22 5.91 2.19 15.93
C LEU A 22 5.10 2.98 14.89
N PHE A 23 5.55 4.19 14.57
CA PHE A 23 4.90 5.05 13.58
C PHE A 23 4.82 4.38 12.21
N ASN A 24 5.91 3.75 11.76
CA ASN A 24 5.92 3.04 10.47
C ASN A 24 5.02 1.80 10.46
N LYS A 25 4.63 1.26 11.63
CA LYS A 25 3.68 0.15 11.73
C LYS A 25 2.23 0.63 11.71
N LEU A 26 1.95 1.79 12.30
CA LEU A 26 0.60 2.35 12.49
C LEU A 26 0.20 3.39 11.43
N SER A 27 1.04 3.62 10.42
CA SER A 27 0.78 4.62 9.39
C SER A 27 1.32 4.18 8.04
N SER A 28 0.57 4.50 7.00
CA SER A 28 0.99 4.34 5.61
C SER A 28 1.20 5.71 4.95
N TYR A 29 2.15 5.78 4.02
CA TYR A 29 2.49 6.99 3.29
C TYR A 29 2.51 6.71 1.79
N ILE A 30 1.63 7.39 1.07
CA ILE A 30 1.50 7.24 -0.38
C ILE A 30 2.23 8.41 -1.06
N MET A 31 3.19 8.09 -1.92
CA MET A 31 3.93 9.10 -2.68
C MET A 31 3.04 9.78 -3.73
N GLN A 32 3.41 10.99 -4.14
CA GLN A 32 2.70 11.71 -5.19
C GLN A 32 2.87 11.01 -6.55
N GLU A 33 4.11 10.66 -6.90
CA GLU A 33 4.44 9.83 -8.06
C GLU A 33 4.28 8.35 -7.70
N ASP A 34 3.53 7.63 -8.54
CA ASP A 34 3.22 6.21 -8.35
C ASP A 34 4.35 5.36 -8.96
N MET A 35 5.22 4.80 -8.13
CA MET A 35 6.25 3.83 -8.57
C MET A 35 5.71 2.40 -8.55
N ILE A 36 4.81 2.08 -9.47
CA ILE A 36 4.27 0.72 -9.63
C ILE A 36 5.08 -0.03 -10.70
N GLN A 37 5.37 -1.31 -10.47
CA GLN A 37 6.15 -2.13 -11.41
C GLN A 37 5.38 -2.36 -12.71
N PRO A 38 5.88 -1.90 -13.88
CA PRO A 38 5.09 -1.77 -15.12
C PRO A 38 4.66 -3.09 -15.75
N ASN A 39 5.41 -4.17 -15.52
CA ASN A 39 5.22 -5.48 -16.18
C ASN A 39 4.44 -6.49 -15.34
N LEU A 40 3.83 -6.04 -14.24
CA LEU A 40 2.93 -6.87 -13.44
C LEU A 40 1.49 -6.46 -13.70
N THR A 41 0.59 -7.43 -13.65
CA THR A 41 -0.84 -7.17 -13.50
C THR A 41 -1.13 -6.59 -12.12
N VAL A 42 -2.28 -5.95 -11.95
CA VAL A 42 -2.70 -5.42 -10.65
C VAL A 42 -2.73 -6.52 -9.60
N THR A 43 -3.30 -7.68 -9.91
CA THR A 43 -3.36 -8.82 -8.99
C THR A 43 -1.97 -9.34 -8.63
N GLU A 44 -1.05 -9.51 -9.59
CA GLU A 44 0.32 -9.93 -9.31
C GLU A 44 1.06 -8.93 -8.41
N ALA A 45 0.93 -7.63 -8.68
CA ALA A 45 1.55 -6.58 -7.86
C ALA A 45 1.01 -6.60 -6.42
N MET A 46 -0.30 -6.77 -6.26
CA MET A 46 -0.95 -6.89 -4.95
C MET A 46 -0.52 -8.16 -4.20
N MET A 47 -0.42 -9.29 -4.89
CA MET A 47 0.04 -10.55 -4.27
C MET A 47 1.49 -10.45 -3.81
N VAL A 48 2.39 -9.85 -4.61
CA VAL A 48 3.77 -9.59 -4.17
C VAL A 48 3.79 -8.72 -2.91
N ALA A 49 2.96 -7.67 -2.86
CA ALA A 49 2.84 -6.85 -1.66
C ALA A 49 2.30 -7.64 -0.46
N ALA A 50 1.29 -8.49 -0.66
CA ALA A 50 0.70 -9.34 0.37
C ALA A 50 1.73 -10.31 0.96
N HIS A 51 2.48 -11.02 0.12
CA HIS A 51 3.54 -11.92 0.60
C HIS A 51 4.62 -11.18 1.41
N LEU A 52 5.02 -9.98 0.98
CA LEU A 52 6.06 -9.21 1.68
C LEU A 52 5.56 -8.57 2.98
N LYS A 53 4.30 -8.10 3.01
CA LYS A 53 3.76 -7.31 4.13
C LYS A 53 3.08 -8.17 5.20
N LEU A 54 2.44 -9.27 4.81
CA LEU A 54 1.67 -10.13 5.72
C LEU A 54 2.48 -11.32 6.27
N GLY A 55 3.67 -11.58 5.71
CA GLY A 55 4.56 -12.66 6.16
C GLY A 55 3.97 -14.05 5.92
N ASP A 56 4.56 -15.08 6.53
CA ASP A 56 4.22 -16.49 6.29
C ASP A 56 3.19 -17.06 7.28
N GLU A 57 2.68 -16.23 8.19
CA GLU A 57 1.68 -16.66 9.19
C GLU A 57 0.29 -16.87 8.56
N LEU A 58 -0.02 -16.14 7.48
CA LEU A 58 -1.25 -16.29 6.71
C LEU A 58 -1.06 -17.25 5.54
N SER A 59 -2.08 -18.08 5.30
CA SER A 59 -2.12 -18.96 4.13
C SER A 59 -2.15 -18.14 2.83
N THR A 60 -1.81 -18.79 1.71
CA THR A 60 -1.90 -18.12 0.41
C THR A 60 -3.34 -17.75 0.10
N GLU A 61 -4.28 -18.63 0.44
CA GLU A 61 -5.72 -18.42 0.28
C GLU A 61 -6.23 -17.22 1.09
N ASP A 62 -5.75 -17.04 2.33
CA ASP A 62 -6.12 -15.87 3.15
C ASP A 62 -5.57 -14.57 2.54
N LYS A 63 -4.36 -14.61 1.96
CA LYS A 63 -3.76 -13.46 1.27
C LYS A 63 -4.52 -13.12 -0.01
N GLU A 64 -4.92 -14.12 -0.78
CA GLU A 64 -5.74 -13.95 -1.99
C GLU A 64 -7.09 -13.31 -1.64
N ALA A 65 -7.77 -13.81 -0.60
CA ALA A 65 -9.03 -13.24 -0.13
C ALA A 65 -8.89 -11.77 0.31
N ALA A 66 -7.83 -11.43 1.04
CA ALA A 66 -7.56 -10.05 1.45
C ALA A 66 -7.28 -9.14 0.24
N VAL A 67 -6.52 -9.61 -0.75
CA VAL A 67 -6.27 -8.87 -1.99
C VAL A 67 -7.57 -8.64 -2.76
N GLU A 68 -8.41 -9.65 -2.89
CA GLU A 68 -9.70 -9.54 -3.57
C GLU A 68 -10.62 -8.52 -2.89
N GLU A 69 -10.71 -8.55 -1.56
CA GLU A 69 -11.49 -7.60 -0.76
C GLU A 69 -11.02 -6.15 -0.96
N ILE A 70 -9.69 -5.92 -0.95
CA ILE A 70 -9.12 -4.58 -1.16
C ILE A 70 -9.41 -4.09 -2.58
N LEU A 71 -9.26 -4.95 -3.59
CA LEU A 71 -9.52 -4.59 -4.98
C LEU A 71 -10.99 -4.27 -5.21
N ASP A 72 -11.90 -5.01 -4.58
CA ASP A 72 -13.34 -4.73 -4.66
C ASP A 72 -13.71 -3.42 -3.98
N THR A 73 -13.23 -3.22 -2.75
CA THR A 73 -13.46 -2.00 -1.97
C THR A 73 -13.02 -0.74 -2.71
N LEU A 74 -11.91 -0.82 -3.46
CA LEU A 74 -11.39 0.30 -4.23
C LEU A 74 -11.94 0.37 -5.66
N GLY A 75 -12.82 -0.53 -6.07
CA GLY A 75 -13.41 -0.59 -7.41
C GLY A 75 -12.36 -0.85 -8.50
N LEU A 76 -11.45 -1.78 -8.24
CA LEU A 76 -10.35 -2.22 -9.09
C LEU A 76 -10.50 -3.66 -9.61
N SER A 77 -11.53 -4.40 -9.19
CA SER A 77 -11.76 -5.81 -9.58
C SER A 77 -11.71 -6.02 -11.09
N ALA A 78 -12.33 -5.12 -11.86
CA ALA A 78 -12.35 -5.19 -13.33
C ALA A 78 -10.97 -5.03 -14.00
N CYS A 79 -9.98 -4.45 -13.31
CA CYS A 79 -8.62 -4.27 -13.81
C CYS A 79 -7.59 -5.19 -13.17
N GLY A 80 -7.99 -6.21 -12.41
CA GLY A 80 -7.07 -7.18 -11.76
C GLY A 80 -6.04 -7.77 -12.74
N ASN A 81 -6.49 -8.19 -13.92
CA ASN A 81 -5.65 -8.77 -14.98
C ASN A 81 -5.01 -7.73 -15.91
N THR A 82 -5.16 -6.43 -15.64
CA THR A 82 -4.57 -5.36 -16.46
C THR A 82 -3.15 -5.08 -15.99
N PHE A 83 -2.20 -5.00 -16.92
CA PHE A 83 -0.84 -4.52 -16.62
C PHE A 83 -0.88 -3.12 -16.03
N THR A 84 -0.12 -2.88 -14.98
CA THR A 84 -0.11 -1.62 -14.23
C THR A 84 0.28 -0.41 -15.10
N GLU A 85 1.14 -0.61 -16.11
CA GLU A 85 1.49 0.42 -17.10
C GLU A 85 0.29 0.89 -17.93
N ARG A 86 -0.71 0.02 -18.15
CA ARG A 86 -1.89 0.28 -18.98
C ARG A 86 -3.06 0.93 -18.25
N LEU A 87 -2.92 1.14 -16.95
CA LEU A 87 -3.96 1.78 -16.14
C LEU A 87 -4.14 3.25 -16.54
N SER A 88 -5.33 3.79 -16.28
CA SER A 88 -5.54 5.24 -16.23
C SER A 88 -4.84 5.85 -15.01
N GLY A 89 -4.67 7.18 -14.99
CA GLY A 89 -4.08 7.87 -13.82
C GLY A 89 -4.87 7.62 -12.52
N GLY A 90 -6.20 7.66 -12.58
CA GLY A 90 -7.05 7.38 -11.42
C GLY A 90 -7.00 5.92 -10.96
N GLN A 91 -6.87 4.97 -11.88
CA GLN A 91 -6.65 3.56 -11.53
C GLN A 91 -5.28 3.36 -10.89
N ARG A 92 -4.20 3.91 -11.47
CA ARG A 92 -2.86 3.88 -10.86
C ARG A 92 -2.88 4.42 -9.44
N LYS A 93 -3.54 5.56 -9.21
CA LYS A 93 -3.61 6.16 -7.88
C LYS A 93 -4.32 5.25 -6.88
N ARG A 94 -5.44 4.63 -7.28
CA ARG A 94 -6.16 3.67 -6.43
C ARG A 94 -5.32 2.40 -6.18
N VAL A 95 -4.55 1.92 -7.15
CA VAL A 95 -3.61 0.79 -6.94
C VAL A 95 -2.50 1.16 -5.95
N SER A 96 -1.94 2.37 -6.01
CA SER A 96 -0.97 2.84 -4.99
C SER A 96 -1.57 2.86 -3.58
N VAL A 97 -2.85 3.24 -3.46
CA VAL A 97 -3.59 3.16 -2.19
C VAL A 97 -3.76 1.70 -1.77
N ALA A 98 -4.20 0.83 -2.69
CA ALA A 98 -4.41 -0.60 -2.44
C ALA A 98 -3.15 -1.27 -1.87
N LEU A 99 -1.99 -1.05 -2.51
CA LEU A 99 -0.70 -1.60 -2.08
C LEU A 99 -0.34 -1.20 -0.64
N GLU A 100 -0.72 -0.01 -0.21
CA GLU A 100 -0.48 0.52 1.13
C GLU A 100 -1.53 0.10 2.18
N LEU A 101 -2.66 -0.46 1.76
CA LEU A 101 -3.71 -0.99 2.64
C LEU A 101 -3.55 -2.48 2.94
N VAL A 102 -2.70 -3.20 2.20
CA VAL A 102 -2.47 -4.64 2.37
C VAL A 102 -2.12 -5.03 3.81
N ASN A 103 -1.35 -4.22 4.53
CA ASN A 103 -0.98 -4.47 5.92
C ASN A 103 -1.99 -3.94 6.94
N ASN A 104 -3.11 -3.33 6.50
CA ASN A 104 -4.12 -2.66 7.31
C ASN A 104 -3.51 -1.97 8.56
N PRO A 105 -2.66 -0.95 8.35
CA PRO A 105 -1.87 -0.32 9.42
C PRO A 105 -2.71 0.27 10.56
#